data_AF-X0SIT1-F1
#
_entry.id   AF-X0SIT1-F1
#
_cell.length_a   1.000
_cell.length_b   1.000
_cell.length_c   1.000
_cell.angle_alpha   90.00
_cell.angle_beta   90.00
_cell.angle_gamma   90.00
#
_symmetry.space_group_name_H-M   'P 1'
#
loop_
_entity.id
_entity.type
_entity.pdbx_description
1 polymer ?
#
loop_
_entity_poly.entity_id
_entity_poly.type
_entity_poly.pdbx_seq_one_letter_code
_entity_poly.pdbx_strand_id
1 'polypeptide(L)'
;MNEKRLARTIQGEIAKATGEKATVSIEDSVVRLSGQFPSNQSVVDAGHIAANFEQVRGVVNDIDYPGRKPFIPPQKASDELTGKEFDVVIVGGGIIGLAIARELSQFNLSAAVIE
;
A
#
# COMPACT_ATOMS: atom_id res chain seq x y z
N MET A 1 16.16 17.12 3.47
CA MET A 1 16.44 15.67 3.53
C MET A 1 17.50 15.34 2.50
N ASN A 2 18.53 14.55 2.84
CA ASN A 2 19.50 14.10 1.84
C ASN A 2 19.08 12.71 1.33
N GLU A 3 18.26 12.71 0.28
CA GLU A 3 17.67 11.50 -0.32
C GLU A 3 18.72 10.50 -0.76
N LYS A 4 19.84 10.96 -1.34
CA LYS A 4 20.94 10.08 -1.77
C LYS A 4 21.58 9.35 -0.59
N ARG A 5 21.71 10.01 0.56
CA ARG A 5 22.25 9.39 1.77
C ARG A 5 21.25 8.38 2.33
N LEU A 6 19.97 8.75 2.41
CA LEU A 6 18.91 7.89 2.90
C LEU A 6 18.74 6.63 2.05
N ALA A 7 18.75 6.76 0.72
CA ALA A 7 18.66 5.63 -0.21
C ALA A 7 19.80 4.61 0.00
N ARG A 8 21.03 5.09 0.23
CA ARG A 8 22.18 4.22 0.54
C ARG A 8 22.03 3.51 1.88
N THR A 9 21.49 4.19 2.89
CA THR A 9 21.23 3.60 4.20
C THR A 9 20.17 2.50 4.10
N ILE A 10 19.03 2.79 3.45
CA ILE A 10 17.96 1.81 3.22
C ILE A 10 18.50 0.59 2.46
N GLN A 11 19.27 0.83 1.38
CA GLN A 11 19.88 -0.26 0.61
C GLN A 11 20.80 -1.14 1.47
N GLY A 12 21.58 -0.54 2.37
CA GLY A 12 22.46 -1.27 3.29
C GLY A 12 21.70 -2.12 4.32
N GLU A 13 20.64 -1.57 4.92
CA GLU A 13 19.80 -2.30 5.88
C GLU A 13 19.06 -3.46 5.22
N ILE A 14 18.52 -3.26 4.01
CA ILE A 14 17.89 -4.33 3.23
C ILE A 14 18.91 -5.44 2.95
N ALA A 15 20.09 -5.11 2.43
CA ALA A 15 21.10 -6.10 2.11
C ALA A 15 21.59 -6.88 3.35
N LYS A 16 21.63 -6.23 4.51
CA LYS A 16 22.00 -6.88 5.78
C LYS A 16 20.93 -7.87 6.26
N ALA A 17 19.65 -7.55 6.08
CA ALA A 17 18.55 -8.37 6.55
C ALA A 17 18.20 -9.51 5.58
N THR A 18 18.20 -9.24 4.28
CA THR A 18 17.73 -10.19 3.26
C THR A 18 18.86 -10.90 2.53
N GLY A 19 20.10 -10.40 2.63
CA GLY A 19 21.23 -10.84 1.81
C GLY A 19 21.20 -10.33 0.37
N GLU A 20 20.15 -9.60 -0.02
CA GLU A 20 19.89 -9.19 -1.40
C GLU A 20 20.07 -7.68 -1.58
N LYS A 21 20.56 -7.28 -2.76
CA LYS A 21 20.75 -5.87 -3.10
C LYS A 21 19.56 -5.33 -3.86
N ALA A 22 18.68 -4.62 -3.18
CA ALA A 22 17.65 -3.81 -3.83
C ALA A 22 18.25 -2.54 -4.45
N THR A 23 17.69 -2.11 -5.57
CA THR A 23 17.85 -0.75 -6.08
C THR A 23 16.86 0.15 -5.35
N VAL A 24 17.35 1.27 -4.83
CA VAL A 24 16.57 2.19 -4.01
C VAL A 24 16.63 3.58 -4.62
N SER A 25 15.48 4.14 -4.98
CA SER A 25 15.32 5.56 -5.32
C SER A 25 14.30 6.20 -4.40
N ILE A 26 14.42 7.51 -4.20
CA ILE A 26 13.52 8.28 -3.34
C ILE A 26 13.10 9.52 -4.12
N GLU A 27 11.80 9.78 -4.15
CA GLU A 27 11.18 10.95 -4.75
C GLU A 27 9.99 11.35 -3.86
N ASP A 28 9.89 12.61 -3.46
CA ASP A 28 8.82 13.13 -2.60
C ASP A 28 8.57 12.30 -1.32
N SER A 29 9.66 11.87 -0.67
CA SER A 29 9.63 10.99 0.51
C SER A 29 9.01 9.61 0.27
N VAL A 30 8.81 9.21 -0.99
CA VAL A 30 8.37 7.87 -1.38
C VAL A 30 9.59 7.07 -1.83
N VAL A 31 9.81 5.93 -1.18
CA VAL A 31 10.89 5.02 -1.53
C VAL A 31 10.39 4.05 -2.59
N ARG A 32 11.07 3.97 -3.73
CA ARG A 32 10.85 2.91 -4.71
C ARG A 32 11.95 1.85 -4.60
N LEU A 33 11.53 0.61 -4.41
CA LEU A 33 12.39 -0.57 -4.33
C LEU A 33 12.24 -1.39 -5.62
N SER A 34 13.34 -1.78 -6.25
CA SER A 34 13.32 -2.71 -7.39
C SER A 34 14.47 -3.71 -7.33
N GLY A 35 14.29 -4.88 -7.93
CA GLY A 35 15.29 -5.96 -7.90
C GLY A 35 14.67 -7.34 -8.09
N GLN A 36 15.48 -8.37 -7.92
CA GLN A 36 15.08 -9.78 -7.98
C GLN A 36 15.49 -10.46 -6.67
N PHE A 37 14.51 -10.99 -5.94
CA PHE A 37 14.69 -11.57 -4.61
C PHE A 37 14.24 -13.04 -4.63
N PRO A 38 14.76 -13.89 -3.74
CA PRO A 38 14.50 -15.33 -3.80
C PRO A 38 13.11 -15.74 -3.31
N SER A 39 12.44 -14.90 -2.50
CA SER A 39 11.15 -15.26 -1.88
C SER A 39 10.25 -14.04 -1.63
N ASN A 40 8.94 -14.28 -1.55
CA ASN A 40 7.98 -13.25 -1.15
C ASN A 40 8.32 -12.64 0.22
N GLN A 41 8.77 -13.46 1.19
CA GLN A 41 9.12 -12.98 2.52
C GLN A 41 10.25 -11.94 2.46
N SER A 42 11.31 -12.21 1.69
CA SER A 42 12.42 -11.26 1.53
C SER A 42 12.00 -9.94 0.88
N VAL A 43 10.99 -9.97 0.00
CA VAL A 43 10.38 -8.77 -0.60
C VAL A 43 9.58 -7.97 0.42
N VAL A 44 8.82 -8.67 1.27
CA VAL A 44 8.04 -8.07 2.37
C VAL A 44 8.96 -7.43 3.40
N ASP A 45 10.03 -8.12 3.81
CA ASP A 45 11.01 -7.62 4.77
C ASP A 45 11.68 -6.34 4.26
N ALA A 46 12.08 -6.32 2.98
CA ALA A 46 12.65 -5.12 2.34
C ALA A 46 11.70 -3.92 2.37
N GLY A 47 10.41 -4.17 2.12
CA GLY A 47 9.37 -3.14 2.19
C GLY A 47 9.19 -2.57 3.59
N HIS A 48 9.15 -3.44 4.61
CA HIS A 48 9.05 -2.99 6.01
C HIS A 48 10.27 -2.22 6.48
N ILE A 49 11.48 -2.66 6.11
CA ILE A 49 12.72 -1.96 6.42
C ILE A 49 12.69 -0.56 5.83
N ALA A 50 12.32 -0.41 4.56
CA ALA A 50 12.21 0.90 3.91
C ALA A 50 11.16 1.79 4.59
N ALA A 51 10.02 1.22 5.01
CA ALA A 51 8.94 1.96 5.67
C ALA A 51 9.27 2.40 7.10
N ASN A 52 10.28 1.80 7.74
CA ASN A 52 10.62 2.06 9.15
C ASN A 52 11.40 3.38 9.37
N PHE A 53 11.78 4.07 8.30
CA PHE A 53 12.48 5.35 8.38
C PHE A 53 11.47 6.49 8.51
N GLU A 54 11.59 7.32 9.55
CA GLU A 54 10.65 8.42 9.82
C GLU A 54 10.49 9.40 8.64
N GLN A 55 11.52 9.54 7.81
CA GLN A 55 11.48 10.42 6.65
C GLN A 55 10.75 9.81 5.44
N VAL A 56 10.31 8.55 5.53
CA VAL A 56 9.63 7.82 4.46
C VAL A 56 8.13 7.90 4.68
N ARG A 57 7.43 8.51 3.71
CA ARG A 57 5.97 8.65 3.70
C ARG A 57 5.28 7.42 3.09
N GLY A 58 5.97 6.71 2.21
CA GLY A 58 5.42 5.54 1.53
C GLY A 58 6.48 4.72 0.81
N VAL A 59 6.13 3.48 0.48
CA VAL A 59 7.01 2.54 -0.22
C VAL A 59 6.29 1.98 -1.44
N VAL A 60 6.92 2.07 -2.60
CA VAL A 60 6.52 1.37 -3.82
C VAL A 60 7.46 0.19 -4.01
N ASN A 61 6.92 -1.02 -4.00
CA ASN A 61 7.70 -2.25 -4.10
C ASN A 61 7.52 -2.89 -5.49
N ASP A 62 8.54 -2.73 -6.32
CA ASP A 62 8.68 -3.35 -7.64
C ASP A 62 9.73 -4.47 -7.63
N ILE A 63 10.02 -5.06 -6.47
CA ILE A 63 10.90 -6.22 -6.39
C ILE A 63 10.12 -7.45 -6.88
N ASP A 64 10.75 -8.21 -7.76
CA ASP A 64 10.21 -9.44 -8.31
C ASP A 64 10.81 -10.68 -7.61
N TYR A 65 10.11 -11.82 -7.70
CA TYR A 65 10.54 -13.06 -7.05
C TYR A 65 9.95 -14.31 -7.75
N PRO A 66 10.60 -15.48 -7.65
CA PRO A 66 10.08 -16.71 -8.23
C PRO A 66 8.66 -17.06 -7.74
N GLY A 67 7.76 -17.32 -8.69
CA GLY A 67 6.37 -17.67 -8.38
C GLY A 67 5.49 -16.47 -7.98
N ARG A 68 5.96 -15.22 -8.15
CA ARG A 68 5.11 -14.04 -8.04
C ARG A 68 3.96 -14.15 -9.04
N LYS A 69 2.73 -14.20 -8.53
CA LYS A 69 1.55 -14.16 -9.37
C LYS A 69 1.34 -12.72 -9.84
N PRO A 70 1.16 -12.48 -11.15
CA PRO A 70 0.80 -11.16 -11.61
C PRO A 70 -0.53 -10.74 -10.97
N PHE A 71 -0.63 -9.48 -10.59
CA PHE A 71 -1.93 -8.91 -10.26
C PHE A 71 -2.77 -8.90 -11.54
N ILE A 72 -3.88 -9.62 -11.52
CA ILE A 72 -4.86 -9.62 -12.62
C ILE A 72 -6.03 -8.78 -12.12
N PRO A 73 -6.24 -7.56 -12.66
CA PRO A 73 -7.41 -6.78 -12.30
C PRO A 73 -8.68 -7.56 -12.66
N PRO A 74 -9.77 -7.43 -11.88
CA PRO A 74 -11.04 -8.07 -12.22
C PRO A 74 -11.50 -7.62 -13.61
N GLN A 75 -11.96 -8.56 -14.44
CA GLN A 75 -12.40 -8.28 -15.82
C GLN A 75 -13.60 -7.33 -15.90
N LYS A 76 -14.43 -7.29 -14.85
CA LYS A 76 -15.60 -6.41 -14.77
C LYS A 76 -15.70 -5.83 -13.37
N ALA A 77 -15.82 -4.51 -13.27
CA ALA A 77 -16.27 -3.85 -12.06
C ALA A 77 -17.79 -3.95 -11.94
N SER A 78 -18.33 -4.13 -10.74
CA SER A 78 -19.78 -4.13 -10.52
C SER A 78 -20.38 -2.80 -10.98
N ASP A 79 -21.48 -2.87 -11.72
CA ASP A 79 -22.27 -1.72 -12.18
C ASP A 79 -23.51 -1.47 -11.28
N GLU A 80 -23.69 -2.24 -10.21
CA GLU A 80 -24.88 -2.23 -9.33
C GLU A 80 -25.18 -0.88 -8.64
N LEU A 81 -24.15 -0.06 -8.48
CA LEU A 81 -24.25 1.28 -7.87
C LEU A 81 -24.24 2.40 -8.93
N THR A 82 -24.11 2.06 -10.21
CA THR A 82 -24.09 3.05 -11.30
C THR A 82 -25.39 3.81 -11.35
N GLY A 83 -25.30 5.15 -11.29
CA GLY A 83 -26.47 6.03 -11.34
C GLY A 83 -27.31 6.04 -10.05
N LYS A 84 -26.89 5.33 -8.99
CA LYS A 84 -27.48 5.51 -7.67
C LYS A 84 -26.85 6.71 -6.99
N GLU A 85 -27.70 7.51 -6.36
CA GLU A 85 -27.29 8.64 -5.53
C GLU A 85 -27.47 8.28 -4.07
N PHE A 86 -26.54 8.73 -3.24
CA PHE A 86 -26.58 8.58 -1.79
C PHE A 86 -26.18 9.92 -1.18
N ASP A 87 -26.79 10.27 -0.05
CA ASP A 87 -26.41 11.46 0.71
C ASP A 87 -25.01 11.31 1.29
N VAL A 88 -24.61 10.07 1.64
CA VAL A 88 -23.29 9.74 2.17
C VAL A 88 -22.75 8.44 1.58
N VAL A 89 -21.46 8.45 1.20
CA VAL A 89 -20.69 7.25 0.83
C VAL A 89 -19.54 7.07 1.82
N ILE A 90 -19.50 5.92 2.49
CA ILE A 90 -18.45 5.51 3.43
C ILE A 90 -17.56 4.49 2.72
N VAL A 91 -16.26 4.81 2.61
CA VAL A 91 -15.25 3.90 2.04
C VAL A 91 -14.49 3.24 3.18
N GLY A 92 -14.62 1.92 3.27
CA GLY A 92 -14.12 1.06 4.35
C GLY A 92 -15.24 0.60 5.28
N GLY A 93 -15.51 -0.70 5.30
CA GLY A 93 -16.50 -1.38 6.14
C GLY A 93 -15.94 -1.91 7.47
N GLY A 94 -14.77 -1.42 7.90
CA GLY A 94 -14.18 -1.77 9.19
C GLY A 94 -14.92 -1.18 10.39
N ILE A 95 -14.39 -1.39 11.61
CA ILE A 95 -15.01 -0.95 12.88
C ILE A 95 -15.43 0.53 12.84
N ILE A 96 -14.52 1.39 12.35
CA ILE A 96 -14.77 2.83 12.28
C ILE A 96 -15.81 3.17 11.21
N GLY A 97 -15.73 2.55 10.03
CA GLY A 97 -16.70 2.78 8.95
C GLY A 97 -18.12 2.40 9.35
N LEU A 98 -18.29 1.27 10.03
CA LEU A 98 -19.58 0.84 10.56
C LEU A 98 -20.05 1.68 11.75
N ALA A 99 -19.15 2.15 12.61
CA ALA A 99 -19.50 3.08 13.67
C ALA A 99 -20.03 4.40 13.09
N ILE A 100 -19.42 4.93 12.03
CA ILE A 100 -19.91 6.10 11.29
C ILE A 100 -21.28 5.80 10.67
N ALA A 101 -21.44 4.67 9.98
CA ALA A 101 -22.71 4.28 9.37
C ALA A 101 -23.84 4.18 10.42
N ARG A 102 -23.54 3.59 11.59
CA ARG A 102 -24.46 3.51 12.74
C ARG A 102 -24.82 4.88 13.28
N GLU A 103 -23.86 5.79 13.42
CA GLU A 103 -24.15 7.13 13.93
C GLU A 103 -24.99 7.92 12.92
N LEU A 104 -24.74 7.76 11.62
CA LEU A 104 -25.50 8.44 10.58
C LEU A 104 -26.92 7.86 10.40
N SER A 105 -27.16 6.61 10.77
CA SER A 105 -28.48 5.97 10.61
C SER A 105 -29.58 6.59 11.48
N GLN A 106 -29.23 7.43 12.46
CA GLN A 106 -30.22 8.18 13.24
C GLN A 106 -30.87 9.33 12.45
N PHE A 107 -30.26 9.73 11.33
CA PHE A 107 -30.77 10.77 10.44
C PHE A 107 -31.49 10.16 9.25
N ASN A 108 -32.39 10.93 8.63
CA ASN A 108 -33.06 10.53 7.39
C ASN A 108 -32.14 10.75 6.17
N LEU A 109 -31.03 9.99 6.13
CA LEU A 109 -30.02 10.03 5.07
C LEU A 109 -29.93 8.65 4.39
N SER A 110 -29.80 8.66 3.07
CA SER A 110 -29.38 7.49 2.30
C SER A 110 -27.86 7.33 2.39
N ALA A 111 -27.40 6.18 2.86
CA ALA A 111 -25.98 5.90 3.03
C ALA A 111 -25.57 4.61 2.30
N ALA A 112 -24.38 4.63 1.67
CA ALA A 112 -23.73 3.46 1.11
C ALA A 112 -22.39 3.20 1.83
N VAL A 113 -22.11 1.94 2.17
CA VAL A 113 -20.79 1.50 2.67
C VAL A 113 -20.16 0.63 1.60
N ILE A 114 -18.94 0.96 1.19
CA ILE A 114 -18.15 0.25 0.17
C ILE A 114 -16.89 -0.28 0.84
N GLU A 115 -16.56 -1.55 0.63
CA GLU A 115 -15.34 -2.22 1.12
C GLU A 115 -14.64 -2.93 -0.04
#